data_AF-A0A5K0V8G2-F1
#
_entry.id   AF-A0A5K0V8G2-F1
#
_cell.length_a   1.000
_cell.length_b   1.000
_cell.length_c   1.000
_cell.angle_alpha   90.00
_cell.angle_beta   90.00
_cell.angle_gamma   90.00
#
_symmetry.space_group_name_H-M   'P 1'
#
loop_
_entity.id
_entity.type
_entity.pdbx_description
1 polymer ?
#
loop_
_entity_poly.entity_id
_entity_poly.type
_entity_poly.pdbx_seq_one_letter_code
_entity_poly.pdbx_strand_id
1 'polypeptide(L)' 'MPLYDCMLLFKPHIEKASLIDLVARVGNHVYKRNGVVTDIKSFGKIHLGYGIKKLDGRHYQ' A
#
# COMPACT_ATOMS: atom_id res chain seq x y z
N MET A 1 -1.07 -12.76 19.13
CA MET A 1 -1.20 -11.41 18.56
C MET A 1 -2.35 -11.42 17.56
N PRO A 2 -3.16 -10.36 17.47
CA PRO A 2 -4.17 -10.22 16.42
C PRO A 2 -3.50 -10.18 15.05
N LEU A 3 -4.15 -10.82 14.08
CA LEU A 3 -3.73 -10.79 12.68
C LEU A 3 -4.41 -9.61 11.98
N TYR A 4 -3.66 -8.91 11.14
CA TYR A 4 -4.15 -7.77 10.39
C TYR A 4 -3.73 -7.88 8.94
N ASP A 5 -4.64 -7.50 8.05
CA ASP A 5 -4.34 -7.23 6.65
C ASP A 5 -4.23 -5.71 6.44
N CYS A 6 -3.14 -5.28 5.81
CA CYS A 6 -2.93 -3.88 5.45
C CYS A 6 -2.98 -3.74 3.93
N MET A 7 -4.07 -3.15 3.41
CA MET A 7 -4.22 -2.86 1.98
C MET A 7 -3.75 -1.44 1.68
N LEU A 8 -2.77 -1.32 0.78
CA LEU A 8 -2.20 -0.04 0.37
C LEU A 8 -2.59 0.25 -1.09
N LEU A 9 -3.35 1.34 -1.29
CA LEU A 9 -3.71 1.84 -2.61
C LEU A 9 -2.87 3.06 -2.96
N PHE A 10 -2.04 2.94 -4.00
CA PHE A 10 -1.11 3.99 -4.40
C PHE A 10 -1.64 4.84 -5.56
N LYS A 11 -1.09 6.05 -5.71
CA LYS A 11 -1.35 6.87 -6.91
C LYS A 11 -0.64 6.23 -8.12
N PRO A 12 -1.25 6.26 -9.32
CA PRO A 12 -0.76 5.51 -10.48
C PRO A 12 0.56 6.02 -11.07
N HIS A 13 0.93 7.29 -10.79
CA HIS A 13 2.16 7.91 -11.29
C HIS A 13 3.37 7.71 -10.38
N ILE A 14 3.22 7.03 -9.24
CA ILE A 14 4.33 6.81 -8.32
C ILE A 14 5.20 5.67 -8.86
N GLU A 15 6.51 5.89 -8.88
CA GLU A 15 7.48 4.88 -9.29
C GLU A 15 7.51 3.68 -8.34
N LYS A 16 7.66 2.49 -8.91
CA LYS A 16 7.69 1.22 -8.14
C LYS A 16 8.79 1.20 -7.08
N ALA A 17 9.96 1.78 -7.36
CA ALA A 17 11.06 1.85 -6.41
C ALA A 17 10.66 2.61 -5.13
N SER A 18 10.01 3.76 -5.28
CA SER A 18 9.50 4.57 -4.18
C SER A 18 8.41 3.85 -3.37
N LEU A 19 7.59 3.03 -4.03
CA LEU A 19 6.59 2.19 -3.35
C LEU A 19 7.24 1.10 -2.49
N ILE A 20 8.25 0.41 -3.04
CA ILE A 20 8.97 -0.65 -2.34
C ILE A 20 9.68 -0.10 -1.11
N ASP A 21 10.35 1.05 -1.25
CA ASP A 21 11.00 1.73 -0.14
C ASP A 21 9.99 2.11 0.97
N LEU A 22 8.82 2.63 0.60
CA LEU A 22 7.76 2.92 1.57
C LEU A 22 7.28 1.66 2.32
N VAL A 23 7.03 0.56 1.60
CA VAL A 23 6.60 -0.72 2.21
C VAL A 23 7.70 -1.26 3.12
N ALA A 24 8.97 -1.16 2.73
CA ALA A 24 10.10 -1.57 3.56
C ALA A 24 10.18 -0.78 4.88
N ARG A 25 9.94 0.53 4.84
CA ARG A 25 9.87 1.38 6.05
C ARG A 25 8.74 0.95 6.98
N VAL A 26 7.58 0.59 6.44
CA VAL A 26 6.45 0.06 7.24
C VAL A 26 6.83 -1.30 7.84
N GLY A 27 7.43 -2.20 7.07
CA GLY A 27 7.92 -3.50 7.58
C GLY A 27 8.91 -3.34 8.73
N ASN A 28 9.88 -2.44 8.58
CA ASN A 28 10.83 -2.10 9.65
C ASN A 28 10.13 -1.55 10.90
N HIS A 29 9.06 -0.76 10.72
CA HIS A 29 8.29 -0.22 11.83
C HIS A 29 7.50 -1.31 12.58
N VAL A 30 6.96 -2.29 11.86
CA VAL A 30 6.32 -3.47 12.44
C VAL A 30 7.34 -4.29 13.23
N TYR A 31 8.51 -4.54 12.64
CA TYR A 31 9.58 -5.30 13.28
C TYR A 31 10.06 -4.64 14.59
N LYS A 32 10.26 -3.30 14.59
CA LYS A 32 10.65 -2.52 15.78
C LYS A 32 9.64 -2.60 16.93
N ARG A 33 8.39 -2.95 16.66
CA ARG A 33 7.31 -3.08 17.65
C ARG A 33 7.03 -4.54 18.01
N ASN A 34 7.98 -5.44 17.76
CA ASN A 34 7.86 -6.89 17.97
C ASN A 34 6.69 -7.50 17.18
N GLY A 35 6.29 -6.85 16.08
CA GLY A 35 5.32 -7.37 15.14
C GLY A 35 5.95 -8.33 14.13
N VAL A 36 5.11 -9.19 13.56
CA VAL A 36 5.51 -10.17 12.56
C VAL A 36 4.83 -9.82 11.24
N VAL A 37 5.64 -9.70 10.18
CA VAL A 37 5.13 -9.61 8.81
C VAL A 37 5.03 -11.03 8.27
N THR A 38 3.83 -11.44 7.89
CA THR A 38 3.55 -12.79 7.40
C THR A 38 3.67 -12.91 5.89
N ASP A 39 3.06 -11.98 5.15
CA ASP A 39 3.02 -12.02 3.69
C ASP A 39 2.97 -10.60 3.10
N ILE A 40 3.54 -10.44 1.90
CA ILE A 40 3.51 -9.20 1.12
C ILE A 40 3.17 -9.56 -0.32
N LYS A 41 2.00 -9.09 -0.78
CA LYS A 41 1.52 -9.32 -2.15
C LYS A 41 1.24 -8.00 -2.86
N SER A 42 1.57 -7.96 -4.15
CA SER A 42 1.25 -6.85 -5.04
C SER A 42 0.24 -7.30 -6.08
N PHE A 43 -0.86 -6.58 -6.20
CA PHE A 43 -1.89 -6.82 -7.22
C PHE A 43 -1.68 -6.00 -8.49
N GLY A 44 -0.62 -5.18 -8.55
CA GLY A 44 -0.35 -4.33 -9.69
C GLY A 44 -1.38 -3.21 -9.88
N LYS A 45 -1.70 -2.92 -11.15
CA LYS A 45 -2.62 -1.86 -11.53
C LYS A 45 -4.05 -2.40 -11.52
N ILE A 46 -4.90 -1.83 -10.68
CA ILE A 46 -6.31 -2.21 -10.53
C ILE A 46 -7.19 -1.05 -10.99
N HIS A 47 -8.34 -1.36 -11.60
CA HIS A 47 -9.39 -0.38 -11.88
C HIS A 47 -10.40 -0.35 -10.73
N LEU A 48 -10.63 0.84 -10.19
CA LEU A 48 -11.56 1.05 -9.08
C LEU A 48 -12.99 1.06 -9.64
N GLY A 49 -13.90 0.35 -8.96
CA GLY A 49 -15.32 0.31 -9.35
C GLY A 49 -16.02 1.68 -9.28
N TYR A 50 -15.44 2.63 -8.55
CA TYR A 50 -15.86 4.02 -8.53
C TYR A 50 -14.65 4.95 -8.34
N GLY A 51 -14.82 6.20 -8.75
CA GLY A 51 -13.76 7.20 -8.65
C GLY A 51 -13.58 7.68 -7.21
N ILE A 52 -12.41 7.44 -6.61
CA ILE A 52 -12.06 7.98 -5.29
C ILE A 52 -11.78 9.48 -5.45
N LYS A 53 -12.47 10.31 -4.67
CA LYS A 53 -12.24 11.76 -4.65
C LYS A 53 -10.91 12.07 -3.96
N LYS A 54 -9.98 12.67 -4.70
CA LYS A 54 -8.76 13.29 -4.19
C LYS A 54 -8.80 14.80 -4.50
N LEU A 55 -7.79 15.53 -4.04
CA LEU A 55 -7.63 16.96 -4.32
C LEU A 55 -7.60 17.24 -5.84
N ASP A 56 -6.98 16.36 -6.62
CA ASP A 56 -6.77 16.50 -8.06
C ASP A 56 -7.98 16.04 -8.91
N GLY A 57 -9.06 15.56 -8.27
CA GLY A 57 -10.26 15.04 -8.96
C GLY A 57 -10.66 13.64 -8.52
N ARG A 58 -11.45 12.94 -9.35
CA ARG A 58 -11.83 11.53 -9.13
C ARG A 58 -10.86 10.60 -9.84
N HIS A 59 -10.27 9.67 -9.11
CA HIS A 59 -9.34 8.68 -9.65
C HIS A 59 -9.97 7.30 -9.69
N TYR A 60 -9.85 6.64 -10.84
CA TYR A 60 -10.41 5.32 -11.11
C TYR A 60 -9.33 4.23 -11.21
N GLN A 61 -8.07 4.59 -10.94
CA GLN A 61 -6.89 3.76 -11.16
C GLN A 61 -5.72 4.17 -10.25
#